data_AF-A0A099Y1V9-F1
#
_entry.id   AF-A0A099Y1V9-F1
#
_cell.length_a   1.000
_cell.length_b   1.000
_cell.length_c   1.000
_cell.angle_alpha   90.00
_cell.angle_beta   90.00
_cell.angle_gamma   90.00
#
_symmetry.space_group_name_H-M   'P 1'
#
loop_
_entity.id
_entity.type
_entity.pdbx_description
1 polymer ?
#
loop_
_entity_poly.entity_id
_entity_poly.type
_entity_poly.pdbx_seq_one_letter_code
_entity_poly.pdbx_strand_id
1 'polypeptide(L)'
;MKSLKLLLTIIITGTLLSSCSAIYHDSFEDNYNNQVSLENIVSEYDVWYVDYHRTSGNGDIPYVSKAFTLSFLNGTLYANNNIVDIGRTGNGLGIDVGTYNTYNGLLETNHDIDGANDFEVTIISNNEIRLYNYRQNVNYYLIGYQVNQFDYDKLFYENIEYFLQEYVAWEKVTTTGGIPNTFDYENYLAFTPENITTFYSSQDSFGTQVDYINWDYVGGYEIYDVTGYEDLKILTLNYDEGDIEEFELSVINDGRIELYNVDTKTTYEFSGRGFVQYLKGGKSKIEAKNIVRNDGRKRTKVERKTKIRRNLK
;
A
#
# COMPACT_ATOMS: atom_id res chain seq x y z
N MET A 1 -7.30 35.42 -35.54
CA MET A 1 -6.80 35.29 -34.16
C MET A 1 -7.40 34.11 -33.38
N LYS A 2 -8.64 33.67 -33.64
CA LYS A 2 -9.25 32.52 -32.94
C LYS A 2 -8.85 31.15 -33.52
N SER A 3 -8.67 31.04 -34.84
CA SER A 3 -8.24 29.78 -35.50
C SER A 3 -6.76 29.44 -35.28
N LEU A 4 -5.88 30.46 -35.28
CA LEU A 4 -4.44 30.26 -35.04
C LEU A 4 -4.14 29.83 -33.60
N LYS A 5 -4.94 30.30 -32.63
CA LYS A 5 -4.86 29.85 -31.23
C LYS A 5 -5.31 28.39 -31.08
N LEU A 6 -6.39 27.99 -31.77
CA LEU A 6 -6.88 26.61 -31.76
C LEU A 6 -5.86 25.64 -32.38
N LEU A 7 -5.19 26.05 -33.47
CA LEU A 7 -4.16 25.24 -34.11
C LEU A 7 -2.92 25.07 -33.23
N LEU A 8 -2.52 26.14 -32.51
CA LEU A 8 -1.40 26.08 -31.55
C LEU A 8 -1.70 25.17 -30.36
N THR A 9 -2.93 25.19 -29.84
CA THR A 9 -3.35 24.32 -28.74
C THR A 9 -3.34 22.84 -29.15
N ILE A 10 -3.80 22.51 -30.35
CA ILE A 10 -3.82 21.11 -30.84
C ILE A 10 -2.40 20.57 -31.09
N ILE A 11 -1.47 21.41 -31.54
CA ILE A 11 -0.07 21.01 -31.77
C ILE A 11 0.67 20.78 -30.44
N ILE A 12 0.37 21.56 -29.39
CA ILE A 12 1.00 21.42 -28.07
C ILE A 12 0.49 20.16 -27.34
N THR A 13 -0.78 19.75 -27.54
CA THR A 13 -1.28 18.50 -26.94
C THR A 13 -0.79 17.24 -27.67
N GLY A 14 -0.47 17.35 -28.97
CA GLY A 14 0.02 16.20 -29.77
C GLY A 14 1.47 15.81 -29.48
N THR A 15 2.32 16.74 -29.04
CA THR A 15 3.74 16.47 -28.76
C THR A 15 4.00 15.98 -27.33
N LEU A 16 3.05 16.15 -26.41
CA LEU A 16 3.19 15.71 -25.01
C LEU A 16 2.73 14.28 -24.75
N LEU A 17 2.13 13.60 -25.74
CA LEU A 17 1.61 12.23 -25.60
C LEU A 17 2.41 11.18 -26.38
N SER A 18 3.63 11.52 -26.82
CA SER A 18 4.56 10.53 -27.37
C SER A 18 5.34 9.87 -26.23
N SER A 19 4.73 8.90 -25.53
CA SER A 19 5.49 8.05 -24.61
C SER A 19 6.42 7.15 -25.45
N CYS A 20 7.70 7.51 -25.53
CA CYS A 20 8.71 6.61 -26.07
C CYS A 20 9.01 5.57 -24.99
N SER A 21 8.48 4.36 -25.13
CA SER A 21 8.94 3.24 -24.30
C SER A 21 10.26 2.74 -24.90
N ALA A 22 11.34 2.84 -24.12
CA ALA A 22 12.65 2.33 -24.51
C ALA A 22 12.98 1.12 -23.63
N ILE A 23 13.30 0.00 -24.28
CA ILE A 23 13.90 -1.16 -23.61
C ILE A 23 15.40 -0.84 -23.53
N TYR A 24 15.93 -0.77 -22.31
CA TYR A 24 17.34 -0.48 -22.10
C TYR A 24 18.12 -1.79 -21.95
N HIS A 25 19.12 -1.96 -22.80
CA HIS A 25 20.23 -2.87 -22.59
C HIS A 25 21.49 -2.01 -22.45
N ASP A 26 22.29 -2.27 -21.42
CA ASP A 26 23.64 -1.73 -21.32
C ASP A 26 24.51 -2.48 -22.34
N SER A 27 24.48 -2.01 -23.59
CA SER A 27 25.28 -2.58 -24.66
C SER A 27 26.71 -2.06 -24.54
N PHE A 28 27.67 -2.97 -24.31
CA PHE A 28 29.11 -2.68 -24.40
C PHE A 28 29.59 -2.41 -25.85
N GLU A 29 28.71 -1.93 -26.74
CA GLU A 29 29.09 -1.49 -28.08
C GLU A 29 29.48 0.00 -28.04
N ASP A 30 30.75 0.28 -28.40
CA ASP A 30 31.48 1.55 -28.32
C ASP A 30 30.86 2.79 -29.03
N ASN A 31 29.59 2.76 -29.46
CA ASN A 31 28.96 3.82 -30.26
C ASN A 31 27.69 4.47 -29.67
N TYR A 32 27.27 4.16 -28.44
CA TYR A 32 26.13 4.83 -27.79
C TYR A 32 26.57 5.82 -26.69
N ASN A 33 27.19 6.93 -27.10
CA ASN A 33 27.70 7.98 -26.20
C ASN A 33 26.61 8.79 -25.44
N ASN A 34 25.34 8.39 -25.45
CA ASN A 34 24.22 9.13 -24.83
C ASN A 34 23.23 8.24 -24.03
N GLN A 35 23.61 7.01 -23.66
CA GLN A 35 22.75 6.18 -22.79
C GLN A 35 22.91 6.57 -21.31
N VAL A 36 21.79 6.81 -20.62
CA VAL A 36 21.76 6.94 -19.17
C VAL A 36 22.00 5.54 -18.59
N SER A 37 22.97 5.39 -17.68
CA SER A 37 23.25 4.09 -17.05
C SER A 37 22.04 3.59 -16.25
N LEU A 38 21.83 2.27 -16.18
CA LEU A 38 20.75 1.70 -15.39
C LEU A 38 20.83 2.08 -13.89
N GLU A 39 22.04 2.20 -13.33
CA GLU A 39 22.23 2.72 -11.96
C GLU A 39 21.57 4.09 -11.79
N ASN A 40 21.91 5.06 -12.64
CA ASN A 40 21.31 6.39 -12.62
C ASN A 40 19.79 6.36 -12.74
N ILE A 41 19.20 5.40 -13.47
CA ILE A 41 17.74 5.26 -13.58
C ILE A 41 17.16 4.81 -12.24
N VAL A 42 17.61 3.68 -11.70
CA VAL A 42 17.01 3.11 -10.49
C VAL A 42 17.30 3.95 -9.24
N SER A 43 18.39 4.72 -9.24
CA SER A 43 18.77 5.63 -8.17
C SER A 43 18.31 7.09 -8.40
N GLU A 44 17.55 7.38 -9.46
CA GLU A 44 17.08 8.75 -9.76
C GLU A 44 16.10 9.26 -8.70
N TYR A 45 15.34 8.34 -8.11
CA TYR A 45 14.32 8.62 -7.11
C TYR A 45 14.67 7.94 -5.79
N ASP A 46 14.40 8.64 -4.68
CA ASP A 46 14.62 8.10 -3.34
C ASP A 46 13.75 6.85 -3.10
N VAL A 47 12.50 6.87 -3.56
CA VAL A 47 11.53 5.79 -3.37
C VAL A 47 10.78 5.49 -4.67
N TRP A 48 10.54 4.22 -4.92
CA TRP A 48 9.72 3.70 -6.01
C TRP A 48 8.47 3.07 -5.43
N TYR A 49 7.31 3.68 -5.65
CA TYR A 49 6.02 3.09 -5.33
C TYR A 49 5.74 1.90 -6.22
N VAL A 50 5.45 0.74 -5.62
CA VAL A 50 5.06 -0.47 -6.33
C VAL A 50 3.55 -0.43 -6.57
N ASP A 51 3.15 -0.05 -7.79
CA ASP A 51 1.77 -0.12 -8.25
C ASP A 51 1.40 -1.58 -8.53
N TYR A 52 1.02 -2.25 -7.44
CA TYR A 52 0.69 -3.66 -7.48
C TYR A 52 -0.59 -3.95 -8.29
N HIS A 53 -1.51 -2.98 -8.39
CA HIS A 53 -2.74 -3.13 -9.18
C HIS A 53 -2.43 -3.29 -10.68
N ARG A 54 -1.33 -2.71 -11.16
CA ARG A 54 -0.85 -2.86 -12.54
C ARG A 54 0.04 -4.07 -12.78
N THR A 55 0.46 -4.77 -11.73
CA THR A 55 1.31 -5.98 -11.84
C THR A 55 0.66 -7.02 -12.75
N SER A 56 1.42 -7.62 -13.66
CA SER A 56 0.88 -8.58 -14.65
C SER A 56 1.84 -9.75 -14.90
N GLY A 57 1.29 -10.89 -15.31
CA GLY A 57 2.06 -12.14 -15.45
C GLY A 57 1.56 -13.21 -14.48
N ASN A 58 2.21 -14.38 -14.51
CA ASN A 58 1.74 -15.57 -13.78
C ASN A 58 2.61 -15.93 -12.57
N GLY A 59 3.83 -15.41 -12.49
CA GLY A 59 4.72 -15.65 -11.35
C GLY A 59 4.66 -14.53 -10.32
N ASP A 60 5.62 -14.57 -9.40
CA ASP A 60 5.67 -13.69 -8.26
C ASP A 60 7.11 -13.56 -7.72
N ILE A 61 7.46 -12.36 -7.26
CA ILE A 61 8.68 -12.08 -6.53
C ILE A 61 8.27 -11.60 -5.15
N PRO A 62 8.43 -12.42 -4.09
CA PRO A 62 7.79 -12.18 -2.79
C PRO A 62 8.09 -10.80 -2.20
N TYR A 63 9.36 -10.38 -2.09
CA TYR A 63 9.68 -9.07 -1.53
C TYR A 63 9.14 -7.88 -2.35
N VAL A 64 9.05 -7.99 -3.68
CA VAL A 64 8.46 -6.92 -4.52
C VAL A 64 6.94 -6.88 -4.34
N SER A 65 6.28 -8.04 -4.33
CA SER A 65 4.83 -8.15 -4.18
C SER A 65 4.30 -7.68 -2.82
N LYS A 66 5.16 -7.72 -1.78
CA LYS A 66 4.84 -7.30 -0.42
C LYS A 66 5.09 -5.81 -0.20
N ALA A 67 6.08 -5.25 -0.88
CA ALA A 67 6.48 -3.86 -0.72
C ALA A 67 5.41 -2.88 -1.22
N PHE A 68 5.20 -1.81 -0.46
CA PHE A 68 4.55 -0.58 -0.94
C PHE A 68 5.55 0.28 -1.68
N THR A 69 6.78 0.39 -1.18
CA THR A 69 7.87 1.08 -1.86
C THR A 69 9.16 0.27 -1.82
N LEU A 70 9.98 0.44 -2.87
CA LEU A 70 11.36 -0.04 -2.96
C LEU A 70 12.30 1.15 -3.11
N SER A 71 13.52 1.05 -2.59
CA SER A 71 14.57 2.04 -2.82
C SER A 71 15.88 1.38 -3.17
N PHE A 72 16.61 1.98 -4.11
CA PHE A 72 17.90 1.51 -4.59
C PHE A 72 18.94 2.59 -4.27
N LEU A 73 19.79 2.35 -3.27
CA LEU A 73 20.78 3.33 -2.84
C LEU A 73 22.12 2.67 -2.54
N ASN A 74 23.16 3.06 -3.30
CA ASN A 74 24.56 2.64 -3.11
C ASN A 74 24.74 1.11 -3.00
N GLY A 75 24.00 0.35 -3.83
CA GLY A 75 24.03 -1.11 -3.83
C GLY A 75 23.18 -1.79 -2.74
N THR A 76 22.53 -1.03 -1.86
CA THR A 76 21.56 -1.55 -0.88
C THR A 76 20.14 -1.43 -1.43
N LEU A 77 19.39 -2.52 -1.34
CA LEU A 77 17.96 -2.58 -1.65
C LEU A 77 17.18 -2.37 -0.35
N TYR A 78 16.30 -1.38 -0.32
CA TYR A 78 15.37 -1.14 0.79
C TYR A 78 13.93 -1.43 0.37
N ALA A 79 13.08 -1.78 1.33
CA ALA A 79 11.65 -1.93 1.11
C ALA A 79 10.82 -1.45 2.32
N ASN A 80 9.64 -0.89 2.04
CA ASN A 80 8.58 -0.67 3.03
C ASN A 80 7.47 -1.69 2.82
N ASN A 81 7.35 -2.66 3.73
CA ASN A 81 6.28 -3.69 3.70
C ASN A 81 5.07 -3.30 4.58
N ASN A 82 5.23 -2.27 5.41
CA ASN A 82 4.20 -1.66 6.25
C ASN A 82 3.89 -0.26 5.72
N ILE A 83 2.63 0.16 5.84
CA ILE A 83 2.17 1.53 5.63
C ILE A 83 2.36 2.34 6.92
N VAL A 84 2.19 1.72 8.09
CA VAL A 84 2.53 2.34 9.37
C VAL A 84 4.01 2.71 9.38
N ASP A 85 4.33 3.92 9.85
CA ASP A 85 5.67 4.52 9.82
C ASP A 85 6.31 4.67 8.44
N ILE A 86 5.53 4.59 7.34
CA ILE A 86 6.05 4.91 6.02
C ILE A 86 6.52 6.37 5.96
N GLY A 87 7.61 6.65 5.25
CA GLY A 87 8.23 7.98 5.21
C GLY A 87 9.08 8.31 6.46
N ARG A 88 9.05 7.47 7.51
CA ARG A 88 9.91 7.61 8.70
C ARG A 88 10.94 6.48 8.79
N THR A 89 10.50 5.24 8.58
CA THR A 89 11.36 4.06 8.65
C THR A 89 12.53 4.16 7.67
N GLY A 90 13.76 4.00 8.17
CA GLY A 90 14.98 4.12 7.34
C GLY A 90 15.14 5.47 6.66
N ASN A 91 14.72 6.56 7.32
CA ASN A 91 14.66 7.91 6.75
C ASN A 91 13.73 8.01 5.52
N GLY A 92 12.68 7.18 5.49
CA GLY A 92 11.71 7.09 4.40
C GLY A 92 12.01 6.03 3.34
N LEU A 93 13.24 5.50 3.29
CA LEU A 93 13.64 4.46 2.33
C LEU A 93 13.10 3.07 2.68
N GLY A 94 12.71 2.85 3.94
CA GLY A 94 12.30 1.56 4.47
C GLY A 94 13.44 0.79 5.13
N ILE A 95 13.23 -0.51 5.34
CA ILE A 95 14.25 -1.37 5.93
C ILE A 95 15.18 -1.87 4.82
N ASP A 96 16.49 -1.97 5.09
CA ASP A 96 17.41 -2.74 4.24
C ASP A 96 16.80 -4.12 4.07
N VAL A 97 16.63 -4.61 2.84
CA VAL A 97 16.14 -5.94 2.47
C VAL A 97 17.15 -6.79 1.68
N GLY A 98 18.33 -6.25 1.40
CA GLY A 98 19.40 -6.95 0.70
C GLY A 98 20.20 -6.02 -0.19
N THR A 99 20.72 -6.53 -1.30
CA THR A 99 21.59 -5.77 -2.20
C THR A 99 21.02 -5.71 -3.62
N TYR A 100 21.43 -4.71 -4.39
CA TYR A 100 21.23 -4.65 -5.83
C TYR A 100 22.50 -4.24 -6.57
N ASN A 101 22.56 -4.55 -7.85
CA ASN A 101 23.52 -4.00 -8.80
C ASN A 101 22.85 -3.87 -10.17
N THR A 102 23.48 -3.12 -11.08
CA THR A 102 22.95 -2.92 -12.43
C THR A 102 23.88 -3.44 -13.53
N TYR A 103 24.61 -4.52 -13.27
CA TYR A 103 25.60 -5.05 -14.19
C TYR A 103 24.94 -5.69 -15.42
N ASN A 104 25.60 -5.61 -16.59
CA ASN A 104 25.14 -6.19 -17.86
C ASN A 104 23.73 -5.75 -18.31
N GLY A 105 23.28 -4.56 -17.89
CA GLY A 105 21.98 -4.02 -18.29
C GLY A 105 20.78 -4.70 -17.63
N LEU A 106 21.00 -5.49 -16.59
CA LEU A 106 19.94 -6.05 -15.74
C LEU A 106 20.00 -5.39 -14.36
N LEU A 107 18.83 -5.19 -13.75
CA LEU A 107 18.75 -4.91 -12.33
C LEU A 107 18.83 -6.26 -11.60
N GLU A 108 20.00 -6.59 -11.11
CA GLU A 108 20.23 -7.78 -10.30
C GLU A 108 20.01 -7.44 -8.84
N THR A 109 19.15 -8.20 -8.17
CA THR A 109 18.87 -8.05 -6.75
C THR A 109 19.21 -9.34 -6.02
N ASN A 110 19.63 -9.24 -4.78
CA ASN A 110 19.81 -10.37 -3.88
C ASN A 110 19.11 -10.04 -2.56
N HIS A 111 17.87 -10.49 -2.43
CA HIS A 111 17.11 -10.35 -1.20
C HIS A 111 17.68 -11.30 -0.15
N ASP A 112 17.83 -10.84 1.10
CA ASP A 112 18.47 -11.61 2.17
C ASP A 112 17.84 -12.99 2.41
N ILE A 113 16.59 -13.16 1.97
CA ILE A 113 15.75 -14.32 2.27
C ILE A 113 15.21 -14.97 1.00
N ASP A 114 14.68 -14.16 0.08
CA ASP A 114 14.08 -14.66 -1.15
C ASP A 114 15.14 -14.91 -2.24
N GLY A 115 16.39 -14.55 -1.97
CA GLY A 115 17.53 -14.79 -2.83
C GLY A 115 17.59 -13.88 -4.06
N ALA A 116 18.33 -14.35 -5.06
CA ALA A 116 18.69 -13.56 -6.23
C ALA A 116 17.60 -13.52 -7.30
N ASN A 117 17.33 -12.32 -7.84
CA ASN A 117 16.40 -12.08 -8.93
C ASN A 117 16.95 -11.05 -9.91
N ASP A 118 16.79 -11.34 -11.20
CA ASP A 118 17.26 -10.48 -12.29
C ASP A 118 16.05 -9.85 -12.97
N PHE A 119 16.10 -8.54 -13.20
CA PHE A 119 15.03 -7.79 -13.86
C PHE A 119 15.54 -7.07 -15.10
N GLU A 120 14.80 -7.21 -16.19
CA GLU A 120 14.86 -6.27 -17.30
C GLU A 120 14.09 -4.99 -16.92
N VAL A 121 14.72 -3.84 -17.10
CA VAL A 121 14.12 -2.54 -16.78
C VAL A 121 13.69 -1.83 -18.05
N THR A 122 12.43 -1.44 -18.12
CA THR A 122 11.88 -0.64 -19.22
C THR A 122 11.42 0.71 -18.69
N ILE A 123 11.90 1.81 -19.26
CA ILE A 123 11.43 3.15 -18.91
C ILE A 123 10.12 3.39 -19.65
N ILE A 124 9.06 3.66 -18.90
CA ILE A 124 7.73 3.97 -19.43
C ILE A 124 7.58 5.49 -19.59
N SER A 125 8.02 6.23 -18.58
CA SER A 125 8.03 7.69 -18.56
C SER A 125 9.14 8.20 -17.62
N ASN A 126 9.26 9.52 -17.46
CA ASN A 126 10.31 10.15 -16.67
C ASN A 126 10.42 9.58 -15.25
N ASN A 127 9.29 9.30 -14.60
CA ASN A 127 9.26 8.76 -13.24
C ASN A 127 8.60 7.37 -13.17
N GLU A 128 8.59 6.63 -14.27
CA GLU A 128 7.92 5.33 -14.29
C GLU A 128 8.76 4.28 -15.01
N ILE A 129 9.00 3.16 -14.32
CA ILE A 129 9.71 2.01 -14.85
C ILE A 129 8.86 0.75 -14.71
N ARG A 130 9.14 -0.23 -15.57
CA ARG A 130 8.65 -1.59 -15.45
C ARG A 130 9.83 -2.52 -15.17
N LEU A 131 9.71 -3.30 -14.11
CA LEU A 131 10.60 -4.41 -13.82
C LEU A 131 9.99 -5.70 -14.37
N TYR A 132 10.65 -6.35 -15.31
CA TYR A 132 10.23 -7.65 -15.83
C TYR A 132 11.20 -8.74 -15.38
N ASN A 133 10.68 -9.76 -14.70
CA ASN A 133 11.45 -10.95 -14.35
C ASN A 133 11.10 -12.08 -15.32
N TYR A 134 12.05 -12.49 -16.16
CA TYR A 134 11.84 -13.54 -17.16
C TYR A 134 11.57 -14.91 -16.53
N ARG A 135 12.27 -15.27 -15.44
CA ARG A 135 12.15 -16.59 -14.79
C ARG A 135 10.76 -16.83 -14.21
N GLN A 136 10.17 -15.79 -13.62
CA GLN A 136 8.82 -15.81 -13.06
C GLN A 136 7.76 -15.37 -14.06
N ASN A 137 8.14 -14.78 -15.19
CA ASN A 137 7.23 -14.17 -16.15
C ASN A 137 6.23 -13.22 -15.46
N VAL A 138 6.76 -12.20 -14.76
CA VAL A 138 5.99 -11.20 -14.02
C VAL A 138 6.54 -9.80 -14.24
N ASN A 139 5.65 -8.82 -14.33
CA ASN A 139 5.93 -7.40 -14.51
C ASN A 139 5.45 -6.63 -13.30
N TYR A 140 6.32 -5.79 -12.73
CA TYR A 140 5.98 -4.80 -11.69
C TYR A 140 6.15 -3.40 -12.26
N TYR A 141 5.20 -2.52 -11.95
CA TYR A 141 5.20 -1.12 -12.38
C TYR A 141 5.55 -0.24 -11.19
N LEU A 142 6.61 0.55 -11.33
CA LEU A 142 7.18 1.35 -10.27
C LEU A 142 7.10 2.83 -10.66
N ILE A 143 6.64 3.66 -9.72
CA ILE A 143 6.53 5.11 -9.90
C ILE A 143 7.48 5.80 -8.92
N GLY A 144 8.42 6.59 -9.44
CA GLY A 144 9.49 7.23 -8.69
C GLY A 144 9.06 8.55 -8.05
N TYR A 145 9.47 8.76 -6.80
CA TYR A 145 9.28 9.98 -6.03
C TYR A 145 10.49 10.29 -5.16
N GLN A 146 10.70 11.57 -4.89
CA GLN A 146 11.56 12.00 -3.78
C GLN A 146 10.79 11.82 -2.47
N VAL A 147 11.46 11.48 -1.37
CA VAL A 147 10.80 11.16 -0.07
C VAL A 147 9.92 12.32 0.42
N ASN A 148 10.30 13.56 0.14
CA ASN A 148 9.56 14.77 0.53
C ASN A 148 8.45 15.18 -0.45
N GLN A 149 8.29 14.46 -1.57
CA GLN A 149 7.27 14.68 -2.60
C GLN A 149 6.29 13.51 -2.70
N PHE A 150 6.49 12.46 -1.92
CA PHE A 150 5.63 11.29 -1.90
C PHE A 150 4.32 11.59 -1.16
N ASP A 151 3.19 11.24 -1.77
CA ASP A 151 1.86 11.41 -1.20
C ASP A 151 1.53 10.22 -0.28
N TYR A 152 1.92 10.34 0.98
CA TYR A 152 1.70 9.29 1.98
C TYR A 152 0.23 9.09 2.29
N ASP A 153 -0.57 10.16 2.33
CA ASP A 153 -2.01 10.08 2.63
C ASP A 153 -2.73 9.27 1.56
N LYS A 154 -2.45 9.57 0.28
CA LYS A 154 -2.97 8.79 -0.84
C LYS A 154 -2.63 7.30 -0.74
N LEU A 155 -1.42 6.96 -0.28
CA LEU A 155 -1.02 5.56 -0.09
C LEU A 155 -1.92 4.84 0.92
N PHE A 156 -2.24 5.47 2.06
CA PHE A 156 -3.15 4.90 3.07
C PHE A 156 -4.51 4.57 2.44
N TYR A 157 -5.10 5.52 1.72
CA TYR A 157 -6.43 5.37 1.16
C TYR A 157 -6.49 4.41 -0.03
N GLU A 158 -5.45 4.36 -0.87
CA GLU A 158 -5.37 3.38 -1.97
C GLU A 158 -5.19 1.95 -1.46
N ASN A 159 -4.60 1.77 -0.27
CA ASN A 159 -4.25 0.48 0.31
C ASN A 159 -4.95 0.26 1.68
N ILE A 160 -6.15 0.80 1.86
CA ILE A 160 -6.80 0.89 3.18
C ILE A 160 -7.10 -0.46 3.83
N GLU A 161 -7.42 -1.52 3.07
CA GLU A 161 -7.60 -2.87 3.61
C GLU A 161 -6.30 -3.38 4.24
N TYR A 162 -5.16 -3.06 3.62
CA TYR A 162 -3.85 -3.39 4.16
C TYR A 162 -3.53 -2.55 5.39
N PHE A 163 -3.85 -1.26 5.38
CA PHE A 163 -3.63 -0.40 6.55
C PHE A 163 -4.38 -0.92 7.78
N LEU A 164 -5.65 -1.32 7.60
CA LEU A 164 -6.48 -1.89 8.66
C LEU A 164 -5.92 -3.19 9.25
N GLN A 165 -5.06 -3.91 8.52
CA GLN A 165 -4.43 -5.16 8.96
C GLN A 165 -3.06 -4.97 9.64
N GLU A 166 -2.59 -3.73 9.82
CA GLU A 166 -1.28 -3.47 10.42
C GLU A 166 -1.28 -3.49 11.94
N TYR A 167 -2.46 -3.65 12.54
CA TYR A 167 -2.67 -3.86 13.96
C TYR A 167 -3.48 -5.13 14.17
N VAL A 168 -3.16 -5.87 15.23
CA VAL A 168 -3.95 -7.05 15.63
C VAL A 168 -5.37 -6.65 16.02
N ALA A 169 -5.54 -5.50 16.66
CA ALA A 169 -6.83 -4.94 17.00
C ALA A 169 -6.84 -3.42 16.86
N TRP A 170 -8.03 -2.88 16.60
CA TRP A 170 -8.37 -1.46 16.68
C TRP A 170 -9.24 -1.29 17.93
N GLU A 171 -8.77 -0.58 18.94
CA GLU A 171 -9.49 -0.32 20.18
C GLU A 171 -10.18 1.03 20.12
N LYS A 172 -11.48 1.07 20.42
CA LYS A 172 -12.27 2.29 20.50
C LYS A 172 -11.73 3.18 21.62
N VAL A 173 -11.51 4.45 21.32
CA VAL A 173 -10.99 5.45 22.27
C VAL A 173 -12.07 6.44 22.65
N THR A 174 -12.88 6.85 21.68
CA THR A 174 -13.88 7.89 21.87
C THR A 174 -15.15 7.53 21.11
N THR A 175 -16.30 7.80 21.72
CA THR A 175 -17.61 7.86 21.06
C THR A 175 -18.17 9.26 21.27
N THR A 176 -18.47 9.96 20.18
CA THR A 176 -18.94 11.35 20.23
C THR A 176 -20.20 11.55 19.40
N GLY A 177 -21.19 12.23 19.99
CA GLY A 177 -22.40 12.64 19.30
C GLY A 177 -23.40 11.50 19.06
N GLY A 178 -24.31 11.74 18.13
CA GLY A 178 -25.29 10.78 17.63
C GLY A 178 -26.35 10.29 18.63
N ILE A 179 -27.06 9.23 18.21
CA ILE A 179 -28.09 8.54 18.98
C ILE A 179 -27.56 7.15 19.33
N PRO A 180 -27.78 6.66 20.57
CA PRO A 180 -27.29 5.35 20.97
C PRO A 180 -27.74 4.21 20.05
N ASN A 181 -26.82 3.30 19.74
CA ASN A 181 -27.07 2.10 18.93
C ASN A 181 -26.37 0.86 19.50
N THR A 182 -26.51 -0.28 18.82
CA THR A 182 -25.86 -1.54 19.19
C THR A 182 -24.35 -1.49 18.99
N PHE A 183 -23.87 -0.81 17.95
CA PHE A 183 -22.44 -0.66 17.70
C PHE A 183 -21.69 0.10 18.82
N ASP A 184 -22.39 0.91 19.63
CA ASP A 184 -21.79 1.57 20.80
C ASP A 184 -21.14 0.61 21.80
N TYR A 185 -21.55 -0.66 21.82
CA TYR A 185 -20.97 -1.67 22.69
C TYR A 185 -19.70 -2.32 22.12
N GLU A 186 -19.43 -2.18 20.82
CA GLU A 186 -18.25 -2.73 20.16
C GLU A 186 -17.00 -1.91 20.52
N ASN A 187 -16.11 -2.48 21.31
CA ASN A 187 -14.92 -1.81 21.82
C ASN A 187 -13.67 -2.17 21.02
N TYR A 188 -13.66 -3.30 20.32
CA TYR A 188 -12.55 -3.69 19.46
C TYR A 188 -13.04 -4.15 18.09
N LEU A 189 -12.25 -3.84 17.07
CA LEU A 189 -12.37 -4.40 15.73
C LEU A 189 -11.04 -5.05 15.33
N ALA A 190 -11.07 -6.09 14.51
CA ALA A 190 -9.88 -6.59 13.83
C ALA A 190 -10.14 -6.89 12.37
N PHE A 191 -9.17 -6.57 11.53
CA PHE A 191 -9.15 -6.87 10.11
C PHE A 191 -7.93 -7.76 9.86
N THR A 192 -8.15 -8.97 9.37
CA THR A 192 -7.07 -9.96 9.33
C THR A 192 -6.55 -10.18 7.92
N PRO A 193 -5.25 -10.46 7.76
CA PRO A 193 -4.63 -10.73 6.47
C PRO A 193 -5.01 -12.11 5.90
N GLU A 194 -5.63 -12.98 6.71
CA GLU A 194 -6.12 -14.30 6.28
C GLU A 194 -7.24 -14.17 5.26
N ASN A 195 -8.10 -13.15 5.42
CA ASN A 195 -9.15 -12.83 4.48
C ASN A 195 -9.43 -11.33 4.45
N ILE A 196 -9.17 -10.70 3.30
CA ILE A 196 -9.38 -9.26 3.08
C ILE A 196 -10.85 -8.83 3.06
N THR A 197 -11.79 -9.74 3.34
CA THR A 197 -13.22 -9.46 3.45
C THR A 197 -13.82 -9.88 4.80
N THR A 198 -13.01 -10.32 5.77
CA THR A 198 -13.49 -10.72 7.09
C THR A 198 -13.01 -9.76 8.18
N PHE A 199 -13.93 -9.37 9.06
CA PHE A 199 -13.61 -8.62 10.27
C PHE A 199 -14.08 -9.39 11.51
N TYR A 200 -13.51 -9.00 12.65
CA TYR A 200 -13.92 -9.46 13.97
C TYR A 200 -14.33 -8.24 14.79
N SER A 201 -15.28 -8.41 15.72
CA SER A 201 -15.59 -7.39 16.72
C SER A 201 -15.71 -7.99 18.11
N SER A 202 -15.53 -7.15 19.12
CA SER A 202 -15.58 -7.55 20.52
C SER A 202 -16.14 -6.42 21.39
N GLN A 203 -16.95 -6.82 22.36
CA GLN A 203 -17.53 -5.98 23.40
C GLN A 203 -16.72 -6.02 24.70
N ASP A 204 -15.56 -6.70 24.70
CA ASP A 204 -14.67 -6.75 25.86
C ASP A 204 -14.36 -5.35 26.39
N SER A 205 -14.06 -5.24 27.68
CA SER A 205 -13.77 -3.97 28.32
C SER A 205 -12.54 -3.28 27.73
N PHE A 206 -12.47 -1.95 27.79
CA PHE A 206 -11.27 -1.19 27.44
C PHE A 206 -10.04 -1.65 28.23
N GLY A 207 -8.87 -1.64 27.57
CA GLY A 207 -7.61 -2.08 28.17
C GLY A 207 -7.39 -3.59 28.22
N THR A 208 -8.28 -4.41 27.67
CA THR A 208 -8.07 -5.86 27.50
C THR A 208 -6.79 -6.08 26.69
N GLN A 209 -5.93 -6.98 27.16
CA GLN A 209 -4.71 -7.33 26.43
C GLN A 209 -5.09 -7.98 25.10
N VAL A 210 -4.44 -7.55 24.02
CA VAL A 210 -4.71 -7.99 22.64
C VAL A 210 -4.81 -9.51 22.51
N ASP A 211 -3.91 -10.25 23.16
CA ASP A 211 -3.88 -11.73 23.11
C ASP A 211 -5.07 -12.40 23.83
N TYR A 212 -5.84 -11.64 24.61
CA TYR A 212 -6.96 -12.13 25.43
C TYR A 212 -8.31 -11.54 25.01
N ILE A 213 -8.36 -10.76 23.93
CA ILE A 213 -9.63 -10.26 23.38
C ILE A 213 -10.46 -11.45 22.93
N ASN A 214 -11.67 -11.56 23.46
CA ASN A 214 -12.67 -12.49 22.98
C ASN A 214 -13.38 -11.88 21.77
N TRP A 215 -13.13 -12.42 20.58
CA TRP A 215 -13.82 -12.00 19.36
C TRP A 215 -15.26 -12.54 19.37
N ASP A 216 -16.17 -11.75 19.94
CA ASP A 216 -17.58 -12.08 20.11
C ASP A 216 -18.29 -12.31 18.78
N TYR A 217 -17.79 -11.64 17.73
CA TYR A 217 -18.40 -11.65 16.42
C TYR A 217 -17.37 -11.78 15.30
N VAL A 218 -17.76 -12.48 14.23
CA VAL A 218 -16.99 -12.65 13.00
C VAL A 218 -17.91 -12.35 11.83
N GLY A 219 -17.54 -11.43 10.94
CA GLY A 219 -18.39 -11.01 9.83
C GLY A 219 -17.69 -10.59 8.57
N GLY A 220 -18.48 -10.19 7.59
CA GLY A 220 -17.99 -9.70 6.30
C GLY A 220 -17.86 -8.18 6.28
N TYR A 221 -16.77 -7.63 5.75
CA TYR A 221 -16.68 -6.20 5.50
C TYR A 221 -16.44 -5.89 4.03
N GLU A 222 -16.91 -4.72 3.60
CA GLU A 222 -16.66 -4.17 2.27
C GLU A 222 -16.22 -2.71 2.37
N ILE A 223 -15.26 -2.32 1.54
CA ILE A 223 -14.79 -0.93 1.45
C ILE A 223 -15.09 -0.38 0.07
N TYR A 224 -15.55 0.87 0.03
CA TYR A 224 -15.92 1.58 -1.18
C TYR A 224 -15.15 2.88 -1.32
N ASP A 225 -14.80 3.21 -2.55
CA ASP A 225 -14.35 4.56 -2.90
C ASP A 225 -15.53 5.54 -2.87
N VAL A 226 -15.24 6.80 -2.56
CA VAL A 226 -16.26 7.85 -2.50
C VAL A 226 -16.07 8.81 -3.68
N THR A 227 -17.12 9.02 -4.47
CA THR A 227 -17.06 9.94 -5.61
C THR A 227 -16.63 11.34 -5.17
N GLY A 228 -15.50 11.81 -5.68
CA GLY A 228 -14.98 13.15 -5.43
C GLY A 228 -14.13 13.30 -4.17
N TYR A 229 -13.77 12.19 -3.51
CA TYR A 229 -12.91 12.18 -2.32
C TYR A 229 -11.80 11.16 -2.47
N GLU A 230 -10.57 11.58 -2.20
CA GLU A 230 -9.39 10.71 -2.18
C GLU A 230 -9.07 10.26 -0.74
N ASP A 231 -9.45 11.08 0.24
CA ASP A 231 -9.21 10.98 1.68
C ASP A 231 -10.43 10.46 2.48
N LEU A 232 -11.34 9.76 1.80
CA LEU A 232 -12.53 9.20 2.43
C LEU A 232 -12.88 7.85 1.80
N LYS A 233 -13.32 6.92 2.65
CA LYS A 233 -13.87 5.61 2.23
C LYS A 233 -15.21 5.38 2.91
N ILE A 234 -16.02 4.49 2.34
CA ILE A 234 -17.15 3.91 3.07
C ILE A 234 -16.75 2.51 3.50
N LEU A 235 -16.83 2.23 4.80
CA LEU A 235 -16.70 0.91 5.37
C LEU A 235 -18.09 0.37 5.71
N THR A 236 -18.42 -0.81 5.20
CA THR A 236 -19.64 -1.53 5.57
C THR A 236 -19.25 -2.78 6.34
N LEU A 237 -19.79 -2.94 7.55
CA LEU A 237 -19.65 -4.13 8.38
C LEU A 237 -20.97 -4.91 8.34
N ASN A 238 -20.93 -6.16 7.87
CA ASN A 238 -22.08 -7.04 7.78
C ASN A 238 -22.00 -8.07 8.91
N TYR A 239 -22.99 -8.02 9.81
CA TYR A 239 -23.14 -8.95 10.92
C TYR A 239 -23.94 -10.20 10.48
N ASP A 240 -23.71 -11.37 11.09
CA ASP A 240 -24.21 -12.69 10.61
C ASP A 240 -25.74 -12.80 10.73
N GLU A 241 -26.34 -11.98 11.59
CA GLU A 241 -27.79 -11.87 11.77
C GLU A 241 -28.45 -10.93 10.74
N GLY A 242 -27.67 -10.39 9.80
CA GLY A 242 -28.13 -9.51 8.72
C GLY A 242 -28.10 -8.02 9.05
N ASP A 243 -27.63 -7.65 10.24
CA ASP A 243 -27.40 -6.26 10.62
C ASP A 243 -26.21 -5.69 9.83
N ILE A 244 -26.35 -4.44 9.37
CA ILE A 244 -25.35 -3.77 8.54
C ILE A 244 -25.06 -2.42 9.17
N GLU A 245 -23.79 -2.19 9.49
CA GLU A 245 -23.30 -0.90 9.95
C GLU A 245 -22.47 -0.24 8.83
N GLU A 246 -22.80 1.00 8.48
CA GLU A 246 -22.12 1.76 7.43
C GLU A 246 -21.45 3.01 8.01
N PHE A 247 -20.15 3.14 7.76
CA PHE A 247 -19.33 4.23 8.27
C PHE A 247 -18.63 4.98 7.13
N GLU A 248 -18.55 6.29 7.26
CA GLU A 248 -17.47 7.06 6.63
C GLU A 248 -16.17 6.76 7.40
N LEU A 249 -15.19 6.18 6.73
CA LEU A 249 -13.86 5.84 7.28
C LEU A 249 -12.85 6.90 6.84
N SER A 250 -12.20 7.54 7.81
CA SER A 250 -11.07 8.44 7.61
C SER A 250 -9.88 8.02 8.48
N VAL A 251 -8.68 8.33 8.01
CA VAL A 251 -7.41 8.08 8.69
C VAL A 251 -6.96 9.37 9.35
N ILE A 252 -6.86 9.37 10.70
CA ILE A 252 -6.34 10.52 11.45
C ILE A 252 -4.81 10.52 11.43
N ASN A 253 -4.21 9.33 11.61
CA ASN A 253 -2.79 9.07 11.44
C ASN A 253 -2.55 7.56 11.31
N ASP A 254 -1.28 7.16 11.18
CA ASP A 254 -0.84 5.77 11.07
C ASP A 254 -1.19 4.86 12.26
N GLY A 255 -1.67 5.40 13.38
CA GLY A 255 -2.17 4.63 14.52
C GLY A 255 -3.61 4.91 14.91
N ARG A 256 -4.35 5.74 14.16
CA ARG A 256 -5.70 6.15 14.53
C ARG A 256 -6.61 6.35 13.31
N ILE A 257 -7.80 5.76 13.39
CA ILE A 257 -8.88 5.94 12.41
C ILE A 257 -10.12 6.52 13.06
N GLU A 258 -10.97 7.12 12.24
CA GLU A 258 -12.30 7.58 12.61
C GLU A 258 -13.35 6.87 11.76
N LEU A 259 -14.40 6.39 12.41
CA LEU A 259 -15.58 5.79 11.81
C LEU A 259 -16.79 6.65 12.15
N TYR A 260 -17.32 7.37 11.17
CA TYR A 260 -18.53 8.16 11.34
C TYR A 260 -19.74 7.39 10.81
N ASN A 261 -20.65 7.00 11.73
CA ASN A 261 -21.88 6.31 11.38
C ASN A 261 -22.90 7.29 10.81
N VAL A 262 -23.28 7.09 9.55
CA VAL A 262 -24.11 8.05 8.81
C VAL A 262 -25.55 8.09 9.32
N ASP A 263 -26.06 6.97 9.82
CA ASP A 263 -27.46 6.81 10.21
C ASP A 263 -27.69 7.34 11.63
N THR A 264 -26.77 7.04 12.56
CA THR A 264 -26.89 7.49 13.96
C THR A 264 -26.23 8.83 14.23
N LYS A 265 -25.41 9.33 13.29
CA LYS A 265 -24.59 10.54 13.42
C LYS A 265 -23.59 10.46 14.59
N THR A 266 -23.15 9.24 14.92
CA THR A 266 -22.14 8.97 15.96
C THR A 266 -20.76 8.84 15.32
N THR A 267 -19.77 9.50 15.91
CA THR A 267 -18.36 9.36 15.54
C THR A 267 -17.64 8.46 16.53
N TYR A 268 -16.95 7.44 16.02
CA TYR A 268 -16.10 6.55 16.80
C TYR A 268 -14.63 6.72 16.38
N GLU A 269 -13.75 6.96 17.34
CA GLU A 269 -12.31 6.94 17.09
C GLU A 269 -11.71 5.62 17.58
N PHE A 270 -10.88 4.99 16.75
CA PHE A 270 -10.18 3.75 17.10
C PHE A 270 -8.67 3.92 16.99
N SER A 271 -7.95 3.34 17.94
CA SER A 271 -6.48 3.31 17.98
C SER A 271 -5.96 1.91 17.71
N GLY A 272 -4.92 1.80 16.89
CA GLY A 272 -4.24 0.54 16.61
C GLY A 272 -3.55 -0.04 17.86
N ARG A 273 -3.70 -1.35 18.07
CA ARG A 273 -3.13 -2.13 19.17
C ARG A 273 -2.43 -3.37 18.62
N GLY A 274 -1.21 -3.63 19.11
CA GLY A 274 -0.40 -4.76 18.66
C GLY A 274 0.03 -4.60 17.21
N PHE A 275 0.93 -3.65 16.94
CA PHE A 275 1.48 -3.42 15.60
C PHE A 275 2.09 -4.71 15.03
N VAL A 276 1.71 -5.05 13.80
CA VAL A 276 2.18 -6.22 13.07
C VAL A 276 3.28 -5.80 12.10
N GLN A 277 4.52 -6.06 12.50
CA GLN A 277 5.68 -5.76 11.66
C GLN A 277 5.91 -6.85 10.62
N TYR A 278 5.91 -6.48 9.34
CA TYR A 278 6.20 -7.39 8.22
C TYR A 278 7.69 -7.34 7.88
N LEU A 279 8.47 -8.10 8.65
CA LEU A 279 9.92 -8.25 8.46
C LEU A 279 10.25 -9.22 7.31
N LYS A 280 11.52 -9.24 6.91
CA LYS A 280 12.06 -10.30 6.05
C LYS A 280 11.76 -11.66 6.71
N GLY A 281 11.05 -12.55 6.03
CA GLY A 281 10.67 -13.89 6.51
C GLY A 281 11.85 -14.84 6.77
N GLY A 282 12.53 -14.70 7.90
CA GLY A 282 13.70 -15.50 8.27
C GLY A 282 13.66 -15.94 9.72
N LYS A 283 14.16 -17.15 10.01
CA LYS A 283 14.27 -17.73 11.35
C LYS A 283 15.23 -16.92 12.24
N SER A 284 14.83 -15.74 12.70
CA SER A 284 15.43 -15.13 13.87
C SER A 284 14.97 -15.93 15.10
N LYS A 285 15.92 -16.59 15.77
CA LYS A 285 15.77 -17.00 17.16
C LYS A 285 15.68 -15.73 18.00
N ILE A 286 14.51 -15.13 18.06
CA ILE A 286 14.18 -14.18 19.11
C ILE A 286 12.96 -14.76 19.80
N GLU A 287 13.14 -15.17 21.04
CA GLU A 287 12.10 -15.59 21.98
C GLU A 287 11.21 -14.39 22.34
N ALA A 288 10.56 -13.78 21.36
CA ALA A 288 9.48 -12.85 21.57
C ALA A 288 8.19 -13.59 21.20
N LYS A 289 7.44 -14.04 22.21
CA LYS A 289 6.19 -14.80 22.05
C LYS A 289 5.10 -14.08 21.24
N ASN A 290 5.27 -12.80 20.89
CA ASN A 290 4.17 -11.92 20.46
C ASN A 290 4.45 -11.12 19.18
N ILE A 291 5.35 -11.55 18.30
CA ILE A 291 5.32 -11.06 16.92
C ILE A 291 4.51 -12.09 16.15
N VAL A 292 3.29 -11.73 15.74
CA VAL A 292 2.55 -12.50 14.72
C VAL A 292 3.44 -12.49 13.48
N ARG A 293 4.27 -13.54 13.37
CA ARG A 293 5.07 -13.84 12.18
C ARG A 293 4.08 -14.14 11.09
N ASN A 294 3.66 -13.10 10.39
CA ASN A 294 2.86 -13.29 9.21
C ASN A 294 3.81 -13.37 8.01
N ASP A 295 4.36 -14.56 7.81
CA ASP A 295 5.11 -14.92 6.61
C ASP A 295 4.25 -14.77 5.32
N GLY A 296 2.96 -14.41 5.42
CA GLY A 296 1.94 -14.60 4.40
C GLY A 296 1.12 -13.40 3.92
N ARG A 297 1.37 -12.13 4.30
CA ARG A 297 0.63 -11.02 3.66
C ARG A 297 1.14 -10.74 2.26
N LYS A 298 0.62 -11.47 1.28
CA LYS A 298 0.75 -11.13 -0.14
C LYS A 298 -0.26 -10.03 -0.47
N ARG A 299 0.17 -8.97 -1.17
CA ARG A 299 -0.79 -8.01 -1.72
C ARG A 299 -1.62 -8.73 -2.80
N THR A 300 -2.92 -8.60 -2.74
CA THR A 300 -3.89 -8.91 -3.79
C THR A 300 -4.40 -7.61 -4.42
N LYS A 301 -4.81 -7.67 -5.68
CA LYS A 301 -5.46 -6.52 -6.31
C LYS A 301 -6.84 -6.33 -5.70
N VAL A 302 -7.15 -5.12 -5.24
CA VAL A 302 -8.46 -4.79 -4.69
C VAL A 302 -9.19 -3.90 -5.70
N GLU A 303 -10.31 -4.39 -6.22
CA GLU A 303 -11.21 -3.60 -7.05
C GLU A 303 -12.38 -3.13 -6.20
N ARG A 304 -12.39 -1.84 -5.85
CA ARG A 304 -13.47 -1.25 -5.04
C ARG A 304 -14.59 -0.74 -5.93
N LYS A 305 -15.82 -0.89 -5.43
CA LYS A 305 -16.98 -0.18 -5.97
C LYS A 305 -16.96 1.27 -5.49
N THR A 306 -17.52 2.18 -6.29
CA THR A 306 -17.66 3.58 -5.90
C THR A 306 -19.07 3.88 -5.40
N LYS A 307 -19.19 4.61 -4.28
CA LYS A 307 -20.45 5.12 -3.73
C LYS A 307 -20.47 6.65 -3.80
N ILE A 308 -21.68 7.21 -3.91
CA ILE A 308 -21.90 8.65 -3.72
C ILE A 308 -22.09 8.88 -2.23
N ARG A 309 -21.34 9.85 -1.67
CA ARG A 309 -21.48 10.25 -0.26
C ARG A 309 -22.93 10.64 0.02
N ARG A 310 -23.54 10.09 1.08
CA ARG A 310 -24.88 10.50 1.52
C ARG A 310 -24.82 11.94 1.99
N ASN A 311 -25.72 12.79 1.51
CA ASN A 311 -25.77 14.19 1.95
C ASN A 311 -26.19 14.25 3.42
N LEU A 312 -25.32 14.79 4.28
CA LEU A 312 -25.66 15.15 5.65
C LEU A 312 -26.65 16.32 5.62
N LYS A 313 -27.93 16.03 5.87
CA LYS A 313 -28.95 17.06 6.11
C LYS A 313 -28.96 17.49 7.58
#